data_AF-A0A7V1MHB0-F1
#
_entry.id   AF-A0A7V1MHB0-F1
#
_cell.length_a   1.000
_cell.length_b   1.000
_cell.length_c   1.000
_cell.angle_alpha   90.00
_cell.angle_beta   90.00
_cell.angle_gamma   90.00
#
_symmetry.space_group_name_H-M   'P 1'
#
loop_
_entity.id
_entity.type
_entity.pdbx_description
1 polymer ?
#
loop_
_entity_poly.entity_id
_entity_poly.type
_entity_poly.pdbx_seq_one_letter_code
_entity_poly.pdbx_strand_id
1 'polypeptide(L)'
;FGMAARFFAQGDLSFGARYLIGHALLLALSVAMICVIFGVVFSWIGLYRGRLVRFIWWGFERITAPLRRVVPPIGMFDLTPLVAYFALLILSWLVQVAFFG
;
A
#
# COMPACT_ATOMS: atom_id res chain seq x y z
N PHE A 1 6.75 21.17 16.00
CA PHE A 1 5.69 22.19 15.93
C PHE A 1 6.10 23.52 15.29
N GLY A 2 7.39 23.84 15.06
CA GLY A 2 7.80 25.12 14.45
C GLY A 2 7.79 25.19 12.91
N MET A 3 7.96 24.06 12.21
CA MET A 3 8.08 24.05 10.74
C MET A 3 6.74 24.36 10.05
N ALA A 4 5.65 23.70 10.48
CA ALA A 4 4.29 23.90 9.98
C ALA A 4 3.81 25.36 10.05
N ALA A 5 4.11 26.06 11.15
CA ALA A 5 3.70 27.46 11.34
C ALA A 5 4.46 28.44 10.41
N ARG A 6 5.71 28.12 10.06
CA ARG A 6 6.51 28.94 9.13
C ARG A 6 6.06 28.78 7.68
N PHE A 7 5.51 27.63 7.31
CA PHE A 7 5.03 27.36 5.95
C PHE A 7 3.75 28.12 5.59
N PHE A 8 2.77 28.20 6.49
CA PHE A 8 1.58 29.03 6.28
C PHE A 8 1.90 30.53 6.22
N ALA A 9 3.00 30.95 6.86
CA ALA A 9 3.46 32.34 6.84
C ALA A 9 4.20 32.74 5.54
N GLN A 10 4.76 31.78 4.80
CA GLN A 10 5.56 32.03 3.58
C GLN A 10 4.78 31.83 2.27
N GLY A 11 3.58 31.23 2.30
CA GLY A 11 2.73 31.09 1.11
C GLY A 11 3.26 30.15 0.03
N ASP A 12 4.21 29.27 0.37
CA ASP A 12 4.84 28.39 -0.62
C ASP A 12 3.96 27.18 -0.96
N LEU A 13 3.15 27.33 -2.02
CA LEU A 13 2.27 26.28 -2.54
C LEU A 13 3.03 25.00 -2.93
N SER A 14 4.30 25.09 -3.31
CA SER A 14 5.07 23.95 -3.82
C SER A 14 5.35 22.92 -2.73
N PHE A 15 5.74 23.39 -1.54
CA PHE A 15 5.93 22.53 -0.37
C PHE A 15 4.60 21.92 0.07
N GLY A 16 3.55 22.74 0.20
CA GLY A 16 2.22 22.24 0.57
C GLY A 16 1.72 21.13 -0.35
N ALA A 17 1.86 21.31 -1.66
CA ALA A 17 1.50 20.30 -2.66
C ALA A 17 2.33 19.02 -2.50
N ARG A 18 3.66 19.13 -2.34
CA ARG A 18 4.55 17.97 -2.10
C ARG A 18 4.11 17.18 -0.87
N TYR A 19 3.85 17.84 0.26
CA TYR A 19 3.40 17.18 1.49
C TYR A 19 2.06 16.44 1.30
N LEU A 20 1.08 17.06 0.63
CA LEU A 20 -0.23 16.45 0.39
C LEU A 20 -0.14 15.24 -0.54
N ILE A 21 0.62 15.36 -1.64
CA ILE A 21 0.83 14.27 -2.59
C ILE A 21 1.53 13.08 -1.91
N GLY A 22 2.59 13.35 -1.14
CA GLY A 22 3.29 12.30 -0.41
C GLY A 22 2.37 11.54 0.54
N HIS A 23 1.54 12.24 1.32
CA HIS A 23 0.60 11.59 2.23
C HIS A 23 -0.49 10.81 1.49
N ALA A 24 -1.02 11.36 0.39
CA ALA A 24 -2.02 10.67 -0.42
C ALA A 24 -1.47 9.36 -1.00
N LEU A 25 -0.21 9.36 -1.48
CA LEU A 25 0.47 8.16 -1.96
C LEU A 25 0.67 7.13 -0.84
N LEU A 26 1.12 7.56 0.34
CA LEU A 26 1.28 6.66 1.48
C LEU A 26 -0.04 6.05 1.95
N LEU A 27 -1.13 6.82 1.92
CA LEU A 27 -2.47 6.32 2.19
C LEU A 27 -2.89 5.25 1.17
N ALA A 28 -2.63 5.48 -0.12
CA ALA A 28 -2.96 4.50 -1.15
C ALA A 28 -2.17 3.19 -0.96
N LEU A 29 -0.87 3.29 -0.62
CA LEU A 29 -0.02 2.14 -0.33
C LEU A 29 -0.46 1.40 0.94
N SER A 30 -0.90 2.11 1.99
CA SER A 30 -1.42 1.47 3.20
C SER A 30 -2.72 0.71 2.94
N VAL A 31 -3.62 1.27 2.11
CA VAL A 31 -4.82 0.56 1.65
C VAL A 31 -4.46 -0.69 0.84
N ALA A 32 -3.45 -0.62 -0.03
CA ALA A 32 -2.97 -1.78 -0.77
C ALA A 32 -2.41 -2.87 0.17
N MET A 33 -1.65 -2.49 1.20
CA MET A 33 -1.17 -3.43 2.23
C MET A 33 -2.33 -4.08 3.00
N ILE A 34 -3.35 -3.31 3.36
CA ILE A 34 -4.58 -3.82 3.98
C ILE A 34 -5.24 -4.87 3.06
N CYS A 35 -5.37 -4.59 1.76
CA CYS A 35 -5.90 -5.57 0.81
C CYS A 35 -5.08 -6.86 0.79
N VAL A 36 -3.74 -6.78 0.85
CA VAL A 36 -2.86 -7.94 0.91
C VAL A 36 -3.09 -8.76 2.19
N ILE A 37 -3.02 -8.12 3.36
CA ILE A 37 -3.18 -8.79 4.66
C ILE A 37 -4.57 -9.43 4.78
N PHE A 38 -5.63 -8.65 4.55
CA PHE A 38 -6.98 -9.16 4.68
C PHE A 38 -7.31 -10.19 3.59
N GLY A 39 -6.74 -10.09 2.39
CA GLY A 39 -6.89 -11.14 1.37
C GLY A 39 -6.33 -12.49 1.83
N VAL A 40 -5.16 -12.50 2.48
CA VAL A 40 -4.60 -13.72 3.10
C VAL A 40 -5.52 -14.22 4.21
N VAL A 41 -5.92 -13.35 5.15
CA VAL A 41 -6.81 -13.74 6.25
C VAL A 41 -8.13 -14.32 5.73
N PHE A 42 -8.75 -13.68 4.75
CA PHE A 42 -10.00 -14.14 4.13
C PHE A 42 -9.83 -15.47 3.41
N SER A 43 -8.67 -15.72 2.80
CA SER A 43 -8.37 -17.02 2.19
C SER A 43 -8.33 -18.15 3.22
N TRP A 44 -7.80 -17.91 4.43
CA TRP A 44 -7.72 -18.92 5.48
C TRP A 44 -9.08 -19.25 6.11
N ILE A 45 -9.92 -18.24 6.31
CA ILE A 45 -11.25 -18.43 6.90
C ILE A 45 -12.34 -18.72 5.85
N GLY A 46 -12.00 -18.76 4.56
CA GLY A 46 -12.94 -19.00 3.46
C GLY A 46 -13.99 -17.90 3.29
N LEU A 47 -13.64 -16.63 3.52
CA LEU A 47 -14.57 -15.50 3.44
C LEU A 47 -14.56 -14.86 2.04
N TYR A 48 -15.68 -14.99 1.32
CA TYR A 48 -15.80 -14.51 -0.08
C TYR A 48 -16.97 -13.54 -0.32
N ARG A 49 -17.86 -13.32 0.66
CA ARG A 49 -19.11 -12.57 0.48
C ARG A 49 -19.07 -11.22 1.19
N GLY A 50 -19.68 -10.20 0.57
CA GLY A 50 -19.79 -8.84 1.11
C GLY A 50 -19.14 -7.78 0.23
N ARG A 51 -19.65 -6.53 0.28
CA ARG A 51 -19.11 -5.42 -0.55
C ARG A 51 -17.65 -5.13 -0.23
N LEU A 52 -17.32 -5.03 1.06
CA LEU A 52 -15.95 -4.78 1.53
C LEU A 52 -15.01 -5.96 1.20
N VAL A 53 -15.48 -7.19 1.41
CA VAL A 53 -14.72 -8.40 1.08
C VAL A 53 -14.38 -8.45 -0.41
N ARG A 54 -15.33 -8.14 -1.29
CA ARG A 54 -15.08 -8.06 -2.74
C ARG A 54 -14.09 -6.96 -3.11
N PHE A 55 -14.15 -5.81 -2.44
CA PHE A 55 -13.16 -4.73 -2.64
C PHE A 55 -11.74 -5.18 -2.25
N ILE A 56 -11.61 -5.85 -1.09
CA ILE A 56 -10.34 -6.41 -0.63
C ILE A 56 -9.82 -7.47 -1.61
N TRP A 57 -10.67 -8.40 -2.05
CA TRP A 57 -10.29 -9.41 -3.04
C TRP A 57 -9.87 -8.81 -4.38
N TRP A 58 -10.57 -7.77 -4.84
CA TRP A 58 -10.20 -7.04 -6.05
C TRP A 58 -8.80 -6.41 -5.92
N GLY A 59 -8.51 -5.75 -4.79
CA GLY A 59 -7.19 -5.18 -4.53
C GLY A 59 -6.12 -6.26 -4.39
N PHE A 60 -6.41 -7.31 -3.63
CA PHE A 60 -5.52 -8.44 -3.40
C PHE A 60 -5.09 -9.10 -4.72
N GLU A 61 -6.05 -9.42 -5.58
CA GLU A 61 -5.77 -10.07 -6.87
C GLU A 61 -5.05 -9.11 -7.82
N ARG A 62 -5.40 -7.81 -7.82
CA ARG A 62 -4.72 -6.82 -8.66
C ARG A 62 -3.24 -6.68 -8.31
N ILE A 63 -2.88 -6.83 -7.03
CA ILE A 63 -1.51 -6.73 -6.53
C ILE A 63 -0.76 -8.05 -6.74
N THR A 64 -1.38 -9.19 -6.41
CA THR A 64 -0.69 -10.50 -6.40
C THR A 64 -0.65 -11.18 -7.76
N ALA A 65 -1.67 -11.05 -8.61
CA ALA A 65 -1.70 -11.67 -9.95
C ALA A 65 -0.46 -11.38 -10.84
N PRO A 66 0.05 -10.14 -10.95
CA PRO A 66 1.27 -9.90 -11.73
C PRO A 66 2.50 -10.53 -11.08
N LEU A 67 2.55 -10.59 -9.75
CA LEU A 67 3.67 -11.16 -9.00
C LEU A 67 3.72 -12.68 -9.09
N ARG A 68 2.57 -13.37 -9.21
CA ARG A 68 2.51 -14.83 -9.45
C ARG A 68 3.20 -15.27 -10.74
N ARG A 69 3.49 -14.34 -11.66
CA ARG A 69 4.26 -14.63 -12.89
C ARG A 69 5.76 -14.70 -12.64
N VAL A 70 6.24 -14.10 -11.55
CA VAL A 70 7.67 -14.00 -11.21
C VAL A 70 8.00 -14.86 -10.00
N VAL A 71 7.09 -14.94 -9.03
CA VAL A 71 7.23 -15.74 -7.83
C VAL A 71 6.80 -17.18 -8.14
N PRO A 72 7.73 -18.15 -8.17
CA PRO A 72 7.36 -19.54 -8.38
C PRO A 72 6.56 -20.05 -7.17
N PRO A 73 5.52 -20.89 -7.38
CA PRO A 73 4.81 -21.52 -6.27
C PRO A 73 5.78 -22.46 -5.52
N ILE A 74 5.82 -22.36 -4.19
CA ILE A 74 6.63 -23.25 -3.35
C ILE A 74 5.70 -24.30 -2.73
N GLY A 75 5.64 -25.46 -3.38
CA GLY A 75 4.73 -26.54 -2.98
C GLY A 75 3.27 -26.10 -3.08
N MET A 76 2.50 -26.28 -2.01
CA MET A 76 1.10 -25.85 -1.92
C MET A 76 0.92 -24.42 -1.39
N PHE A 77 1.99 -23.76 -0.96
CA PHE A 77 1.91 -22.43 -0.35
C PHE A 77 2.16 -21.32 -1.37
N ASP A 78 1.21 -20.37 -1.44
CA ASP A 78 1.40 -19.14 -2.21
C ASP A 78 2.19 -18.13 -1.37
N LEU A 79 3.48 -17.94 -1.69
CA LEU A 79 4.33 -16.92 -1.07
C LEU A 79 4.15 -15.53 -1.69
N THR A 80 3.38 -15.42 -2.77
CA THR A 80 3.15 -14.15 -3.48
C THR A 80 2.62 -13.04 -2.57
N PRO A 81 1.70 -13.28 -1.62
CA PRO A 81 1.23 -12.24 -0.72
C PRO A 81 2.34 -11.68 0.18
N LEU A 82 3.27 -12.53 0.62
CA LEU A 82 4.42 -12.10 1.41
C LEU A 82 5.35 -11.21 0.58
N VAL A 83 5.68 -11.64 -0.63
CA VAL A 83 6.50 -10.87 -1.57
C VAL A 83 5.83 -9.52 -1.90
N ALA A 84 4.52 -9.53 -2.14
CA ALA A 84 3.73 -8.33 -2.39
C ALA A 84 3.82 -7.35 -1.21
N TYR A 85 3.68 -7.85 0.01
CA TYR A 85 3.74 -7.03 1.22
C TYR A 85 5.10 -6.34 1.37
N PHE A 86 6.20 -7.07 1.20
CA PHE A 86 7.54 -6.49 1.26
C PHE A 86 7.80 -5.49 0.13
N ALA A 87 7.34 -5.76 -1.09
CA ALA A 87 7.45 -4.81 -2.19
C ALA A 87 6.72 -3.49 -1.88
N LEU A 88 5.51 -3.58 -1.31
CA LEU A 88 4.76 -2.40 -0.86
C LEU A 88 5.47 -1.66 0.29
N LEU A 89 6.12 -2.38 1.21
CA LEU A 89 6.90 -1.77 2.29
C LEU A 89 8.07 -0.96 1.75
N ILE A 90 8.83 -1.53 0.82
CA ILE A 90 9.95 -0.83 0.17
C ILE A 90 9.43 0.39 -0.58
N LEU A 91 8.33 0.27 -1.32
CA LEU A 91 7.73 1.39 -2.05
C LEU A 91 7.26 2.51 -1.10
N SER A 92 6.64 2.16 0.03
CA SER A 92 6.24 3.12 1.06
C SER A 92 7.45 3.85 1.65
N TRP A 93 8.53 3.13 1.93
CA TRP A 93 9.78 3.74 2.40
C TRP A 93 10.38 4.70 1.37
N LEU A 94 10.41 4.32 0.08
CA LEU A 94 10.90 5.19 -0.99
C LEU A 94 10.06 6.47 -1.11
N VAL A 95 8.73 6.37 -1.02
CA VAL A 95 7.85 7.54 -1.01
C VAL A 95 8.13 8.42 0.22
N GLN A 96 8.37 7.81 1.39
CA GLN A 96 8.70 8.56 2.60
C GLN A 96 9.98 9.37 2.43
N VAL A 97 11.04 8.75 1.93
CA VAL A 97 12.33 9.41 1.68
C VAL A 97 12.19 10.49 0.60
N ALA A 98 11.49 10.22 -0.50
CA ALA A 98 11.37 11.18 -1.61
C ALA A 98 10.54 12.43 -1.25
N PHE A 99 9.50 12.28 -0.44
CA PHE A 99 8.57 13.38 -0.13
C PHE A 99 8.83 14.04 1.22
N PHE A 100 9.39 13.34 2.20
CA PHE A 100 9.60 13.84 3.56
C PHE A 100 11.05 13.79 4.05
N GLY A 101 11.96 13.22 3.25
CA GLY A 101 13.39 13.37 3.42
C GLY A 101 13.92 14.69 2.85
#